data_AF-A0A172XZN3-F1
#
_entry.id   AF-A0A172XZN3-F1
#
_cell.length_a   1.000
_cell.length_b   1.000
_cell.length_c   1.000
_cell.angle_alpha   90.00
_cell.angle_beta   90.00
_cell.angle_gamma   90.00
#
_symmetry.space_group_name_H-M   'P 1'
#
loop_
_entity.id
_entity.type
_entity.pdbx_description
1 polymer ?
#
loop_
_entity_poly.entity_id
_entity_poly.type
_entity_poly.pdbx_seq_one_letter_code
_entity_poly.pdbx_strand_id
1 'polypeptide(L)'
;MNFWNSFIIIALLLISNSIVYVIFNKYLYNKPNAGMRFLAVNMSKDIIWLIISLFIIDKTKANFLLIVICFIIGSFLIYYPIIKRINKS
;
A
#
# COMPACT_ATOMS: atom_id res chain seq x y z
N MET A 1 -2.07 -17.63 14.81
CA MET A 1 -1.68 -16.82 13.64
C MET A 1 -0.79 -17.68 12.76
N ASN A 2 -1.21 -17.98 11.53
CA ASN A 2 -0.36 -18.74 10.61
C ASN A 2 0.76 -17.81 10.10
N PHE A 3 2.00 -18.17 10.38
CA PHE A 3 3.19 -17.41 9.99
C PHE A 3 3.21 -17.19 8.46
N TRP A 4 2.88 -18.23 7.70
CA TRP A 4 2.84 -18.16 6.23
C TRP A 4 1.83 -17.13 5.72
N ASN A 5 0.62 -17.11 6.28
CA ASN A 5 -0.41 -16.15 5.88
C ASN A 5 0.02 -14.71 6.18
N SER A 6 0.67 -14.51 7.33
CA SER A 6 1.20 -13.19 7.73
C SER A 6 2.31 -12.73 6.79
N PHE A 7 3.23 -13.64 6.44
CA PHE A 7 4.30 -13.38 5.48
C PHE A 7 3.75 -13.01 4.10
N ILE A 8 2.75 -13.75 3.60
CA ILE A 8 2.10 -13.48 2.30
C ILE A 8 1.47 -12.09 2.28
N ILE A 9 0.77 -11.68 3.35
CA ILE A 9 0.16 -10.34 3.44
C ILE A 9 1.22 -9.24 3.36
N ILE A 10 2.31 -9.39 4.10
CA ILE A 10 3.42 -8.41 4.11
C ILE A 10 4.08 -8.36 2.74
N ALA A 11 4.36 -9.51 2.13
CA ALA A 11 4.93 -9.57 0.78
C ALA A 11 4.03 -8.89 -0.25
N LEU A 12 2.72 -9.17 -0.20
CA LEU A 12 1.74 -8.55 -1.09
C LEU A 12 1.68 -7.02 -0.90
N LEU A 13 1.77 -6.54 0.33
CA LEU A 13 1.83 -5.10 0.63
C LEU A 13 3.07 -4.45 0.00
N LEU A 14 4.24 -5.05 0.20
CA LEU A 14 5.50 -4.51 -0.31
C LEU A 14 5.54 -4.51 -1.84
N ILE A 15 5.09 -5.60 -2.47
CA ILE A 15 5.02 -5.70 -3.93
C ILE A 15 4.04 -4.67 -4.49
N SER A 16 2.83 -4.59 -3.93
CA SER A 16 1.81 -3.65 -4.41
C SER A 16 2.24 -2.20 -4.23
N ASN A 17 2.89 -1.85 -3.11
CA ASN A 17 3.46 -0.52 -2.91
C ASN A 17 4.58 -0.20 -3.90
N SER A 18 5.45 -1.18 -4.18
CA SER A 18 6.52 -1.02 -5.18
C SER A 18 5.96 -0.77 -6.58
N ILE A 19 4.91 -1.51 -6.96
CA ILE A 19 4.20 -1.31 -8.24
C ILE A 19 3.63 0.11 -8.32
N VAL A 20 2.90 0.56 -7.29
CA VAL A 20 2.32 1.91 -7.28
C VAL A 20 3.40 3.00 -7.32
N TYR A 21 4.53 2.80 -6.64
CA TYR A 21 5.66 3.72 -6.71
C TYR A 21 6.24 3.83 -8.13
N VAL A 22 6.42 2.70 -8.81
CA VAL A 22 6.88 2.68 -10.21
C VAL A 22 5.87 3.37 -11.13
N ILE A 23 4.57 3.09 -10.96
CA ILE A 23 3.50 3.73 -11.73
C ILE A 23 3.54 5.25 -11.51
N PHE A 24 3.67 5.68 -10.26
CA PHE A 24 3.76 7.10 -9.93
C PHE A 24 4.95 7.75 -10.64
N ASN A 25 6.14 7.18 -10.49
CA ASN A 25 7.36 7.76 -11.04
C ASN A 25 7.33 7.83 -12.58
N LYS A 26 6.81 6.79 -13.23
CA LYS A 26 6.83 6.68 -14.69
C LYS A 26 5.70 7.45 -15.37
N TYR A 27 4.52 7.49 -14.75
CA TYR A 27 3.30 7.97 -15.43
C TYR A 27 2.62 9.17 -14.78
N LEU A 28 2.78 9.39 -13.46
CA LEU A 28 2.03 10.40 -12.73
C LEU A 28 2.85 11.62 -12.31
N TYR A 29 4.13 11.45 -12.00
CA TYR A 29 4.96 12.47 -11.33
C TYR A 29 5.00 13.82 -12.05
N ASN A 30 5.22 13.83 -13.38
CA ASN A 30 5.29 15.05 -14.18
C ASN A 30 3.93 15.53 -14.72
N LYS A 31 2.82 15.00 -14.20
CA LYS A 31 1.46 15.36 -14.64
C LYS A 31 0.85 16.36 -13.68
N PRO A 32 -0.04 17.26 -14.16
CA PRO A 32 -0.80 18.13 -13.27
C PRO A 32 -1.60 17.28 -12.29
N ASN A 33 -1.68 17.75 -11.04
CA ASN A 33 -2.36 17.06 -9.95
C ASN A 33 -1.76 15.67 -9.63
N ALA A 34 -0.44 15.50 -9.78
CA ALA A 34 0.27 14.24 -9.51
C ALA A 34 -0.10 13.61 -8.14
N GLY A 35 -0.23 14.43 -7.10
CA GLY A 35 -0.64 13.99 -5.76
C GLY A 35 -2.05 13.39 -5.73
N MET A 36 -3.05 14.05 -6.35
CA MET A 36 -4.41 13.51 -6.42
C MET A 36 -4.48 12.22 -7.23
N ARG A 37 -3.74 12.15 -8.35
CA ARG A 37 -3.68 10.93 -9.17
C ARG A 37 -3.02 9.78 -8.42
N PHE A 38 -1.97 10.06 -7.66
CA PHE A 38 -1.34 9.08 -6.77
C PHE A 38 -2.34 8.56 -5.74
N LEU A 39 -3.07 9.45 -5.06
CA LEU A 39 -4.08 9.07 -4.06
C LEU A 39 -5.11 8.11 -4.64
N ALA A 40 -5.64 8.41 -5.83
CA ALA A 40 -6.63 7.54 -6.48
C ALA A 40 -6.08 6.13 -6.76
N VAL A 41 -4.85 6.03 -7.29
CA VAL A 41 -4.20 4.74 -7.57
C VAL A 41 -3.88 4.00 -6.27
N ASN A 42 -3.34 4.70 -5.27
CA ASN A 42 -2.94 4.10 -4.01
C ASN A 42 -4.15 3.59 -3.21
N MET A 43 -5.23 4.37 -3.10
CA MET A 43 -6.46 3.93 -2.44
C MET A 43 -7.07 2.70 -3.11
N SER A 44 -7.11 2.67 -4.46
CA SER A 44 -7.60 1.51 -5.20
C SER A 44 -6.79 0.26 -4.89
N LYS A 45 -5.45 0.40 -4.87
CA LYS A 45 -4.51 -0.68 -4.49
C LYS A 45 -4.74 -1.13 -3.03
N ASP A 46 -4.93 -0.20 -2.10
CA ASP A 46 -5.14 -0.50 -0.68
C ASP A 46 -6.43 -1.30 -0.45
N ILE A 47 -7.52 -0.94 -1.14
CA ILE A 47 -8.77 -1.69 -1.09
C ILE A 47 -8.59 -3.11 -1.61
N ILE A 48 -7.93 -3.28 -2.76
CA ILE A 48 -7.66 -4.61 -3.34
C ILE A 48 -6.80 -5.44 -2.38
N TRP A 49 -5.74 -4.86 -1.82
CA TRP A 49 -4.87 -5.53 -0.85
C TRP A 49 -5.64 -5.95 0.41
N LEU A 50 -6.52 -5.08 0.94
CA LEU A 50 -7.33 -5.38 2.10
C LEU A 50 -8.29 -6.55 1.84
N ILE A 51 -8.99 -6.52 0.71
CA ILE A 51 -9.91 -7.59 0.32
C ILE A 51 -9.18 -8.92 0.23
N ILE A 52 -8.05 -8.98 -0.49
CA ILE A 52 -7.24 -10.20 -0.63
C ILE A 52 -6.73 -10.67 0.74
N SER A 53 -6.26 -9.75 1.58
CA SER A 53 -5.75 -10.08 2.92
C SER A 53 -6.84 -10.73 3.77
N LEU A 54 -8.06 -10.17 3.79
CA LEU A 54 -9.21 -10.68 4.54
C LEU A 54 -9.68 -12.06 4.06
N PHE A 55 -9.41 -12.44 2.80
CA PHE A 55 -9.69 -13.79 2.29
C PHE A 55 -8.63 -14.82 2.72
N ILE A 56 -7.38 -14.40 2.96
CA ILE A 56 -6.27 -15.29 3.30
C ILE A 56 -6.20 -15.59 4.80
N ILE A 57 -6.55 -14.63 5.66
CA ILE A 57 -6.43 -14.78 7.13
C ILE A 57 -7.72 -15.23 7.80
N ASP A 58 -7.56 -15.98 8.88
CA ASP A 58 -8.65 -16.25 9.80
C ASP A 58 -9.16 -14.97 10.45
N LYS A 59 -10.48 -14.86 10.60
CA LYS A 59 -11.17 -13.69 11.17
C LYS A 59 -11.02 -13.61 12.69
N THR A 60 -9.81 -13.36 13.14
CA THR A 60 -9.45 -13.20 14.55
C THR A 60 -9.03 -11.77 14.86
N LYS A 61 -9.20 -11.34 16.12
CA LYS A 61 -8.78 -10.01 16.58
C LYS A 61 -7.28 -9.76 16.33
N ALA A 62 -6.45 -10.77 16.55
CA ALA A 62 -5.00 -10.67 16.36
C ALA A 62 -4.61 -10.45 14.89
N ASN A 63 -5.22 -11.21 13.96
CA ASN A 63 -4.92 -11.06 12.54
C ASN A 63 -5.45 -9.72 12.00
N PHE A 64 -6.59 -9.24 12.49
CA PHE A 64 -7.09 -7.90 12.16
C PHE A 64 -6.12 -6.81 12.60
N LEU A 65 -5.60 -6.90 13.84
CA LEU A 65 -4.61 -5.96 14.37
C LEU A 65 -3.32 -5.97 13.55
N LEU A 66 -2.87 -7.15 13.08
CA LEU A 66 -1.75 -7.27 12.16
C LEU A 66 -2.01 -6.54 10.83
N ILE A 67 -3.18 -6.69 10.22
CA ILE A 67 -3.55 -5.96 9.00
C ILE A 67 -3.50 -4.45 9.21
N VAL A 68 -4.04 -3.95 10.33
CA VAL A 68 -4.02 -2.52 10.66
C VAL A 68 -2.59 -2.00 10.80
N ILE A 69 -1.72 -2.72 11.53
CA ILE A 69 -0.31 -2.34 11.66
C ILE A 69 0.38 -2.33 10.30
N CYS A 70 0.16 -3.36 9.47
CA CYS A 70 0.71 -3.43 8.12
C CYS A 70 0.24 -2.25 7.26
N PHE A 71 -1.04 -1.90 7.33
CA PHE A 71 -1.60 -0.77 6.60
C PHE A 71 -0.97 0.55 7.01
N ILE A 72 -0.77 0.80 8.31
CA ILE A 72 -0.15 2.03 8.83
C ILE A 72 1.30 2.12 8.36
N ILE A 73 2.10 1.07 8.58
CA ILE A 73 3.51 1.04 8.18
C ILE A 73 3.64 1.17 6.67
N GLY A 74 2.87 0.40 5.92
CA GLY A 74 2.83 0.44 4.46
C GLY A 74 2.48 1.82 3.91
N SER A 75 1.55 2.52 4.58
CA SER A 75 1.20 3.90 4.24
C SER A 75 2.41 4.82 4.41
N PHE A 76 3.07 4.82 5.58
CA PHE A 76 4.27 5.65 5.77
C PHE A 76 5.36 5.36 4.73
N LEU A 77 5.58 4.08 4.39
CA LEU A 77 6.59 3.67 3.42
C LEU A 77 6.35 4.24 2.01
N ILE A 78 5.09 4.38 1.58
CA ILE A 78 4.79 4.89 0.24
C ILE A 78 4.52 6.40 0.23
N TYR A 79 3.81 6.94 1.23
CA TYR A 79 3.47 8.36 1.25
C TYR A 79 4.70 9.25 1.44
N TYR A 80 5.63 8.88 2.33
CA TYR A 80 6.82 9.68 2.59
C TYR A 80 7.67 9.98 1.34
N PRO A 81 8.13 8.98 0.55
CA PRO A 81 8.92 9.25 -0.64
C PRO A 81 8.13 9.99 -1.73
N ILE A 82 6.82 9.77 -1.83
CA ILE A 82 5.95 10.43 -2.81
C ILE A 82 5.78 11.91 -2.48
N ILE A 83 5.42 12.26 -1.24
CA ILE A 83 5.29 13.64 -0.78
C ILE A 83 6.61 14.39 -0.95
N LYS A 84 7.73 13.75 -0.55
CA LYS A 84 9.07 14.34 -0.72
C LYS A 84 9.40 14.64 -2.19
N ARG A 85 8.93 13.82 -3.12
CA ARG A 85 9.13 14.04 -4.56
C ARG A 85 8.23 15.16 -5.08
N ILE A 86 6.95 15.14 -4.76
CA ILE A 86 6.00 16.17 -5.19
C ILE A 86 6.44 17.56 -4.73
N ASN A 87 6.89 17.70 -3.47
CA ASN A 87 7.33 18.99 -2.92
C ASN A 87 8.71 19.45 -3.40
N LYS A 88 9.46 18.60 -4.11
CA LYS A 88 10.73 18.97 -4.75
C LYS A 88 10.56 19.42 -6.21
N SER A 89 9.39 19.17 -6.79
CA SER A 89 8.99 19.69 -8.10
C SER A 89 8.48 21.12 -7.98
#